data_AF-A0A1U7D184-F1
#
_entry.id   AF-A0A1U7D184-F1
#
_cell.length_a   1.000
_cell.length_b   1.000
_cell.length_c   1.000
_cell.angle_alpha   90.00
_cell.angle_beta   90.00
_cell.angle_gamma   90.00
#
_symmetry.space_group_name_H-M   'P 1'
#
loop_
_entity.id
_entity.type
_entity.pdbx_description
1 polymer ?
#
loop_
_entity_poly.entity_id
_entity_poly.type
_entity_poly.pdbx_seq_one_letter_code
_entity_poly.pdbx_strand_id
1 'polypeptide(L)' 'MRHDWIIDVLTDLKTFAQANALDALAEQLDEAQLVAEVEMASDAGGNGIGLRGGQFRSGRVSGTA' A
#
# COMPACT_ATOMS: atom_id res chain seq x y z
N MET A 1 -8.70 9.90 4.16
CA MET A 1 -9.70 9.88 5.25
C MET A 1 -9.93 8.51 5.89
N ARG A 2 -9.94 7.36 5.18
CA ARG A 2 -10.22 6.09 5.87
C ARG A 2 -9.02 5.52 6.63
N HIS A 3 -7.81 5.84 6.20
CA HIS A 3 -6.58 5.25 6.74
C HIS A 3 -5.61 6.26 7.36
N ASP A 4 -5.89 7.56 7.28
CA ASP A 4 -4.97 8.61 7.73
C ASP A 4 -4.66 8.55 9.24
N TRP A 5 -5.61 8.03 10.03
CA TRP A 5 -5.45 7.81 11.47
C TRP A 5 -4.34 6.81 11.82
N ILE A 6 -3.94 5.92 10.90
CA ILE A 6 -2.93 4.91 11.19
C ILE A 6 -1.53 5.52 11.32
N ILE A 7 -1.24 6.59 10.57
CA ILE A 7 0.05 7.28 10.61
C ILE A 7 0.24 7.96 11.98
N ASP A 8 -0.82 8.58 12.49
CA ASP A 8 -0.81 9.17 13.83
C ASP A 8 -0.54 8.09 14.91
N VAL A 9 -1.21 6.93 14.81
CA VAL A 9 -1.00 5.81 15.76
C VAL A 9 0.42 5.24 15.67
N LEU A 10 0.96 5.07 14.46
CA LEU A 10 2.34 4.59 14.29
C LEU A 10 3.36 5.58 14.85
N THR A 11 3.09 6.89 14.70
CA THR A 11 3.91 7.96 15.29
C THR A 11 3.90 7.91 16.81
N ASP A 12 2.73 7.72 17.42
CA ASP A 12 2.58 7.58 18.88
C ASP A 12 3.32 6.35 19.40
N LEU A 13 3.17 5.20 18.73
CA LEU A 13 3.87 3.96 19.10
C LEU A 13 5.38 4.09 18.96
N LYS A 14 5.87 4.78 17.93
CA LYS A 14 7.30 5.03 17.76
C LYS A 14 7.85 5.89 18.90
N THR A 15 7.12 6.96 19.25
CA THR A 15 7.48 7.84 20.37
C THR A 15 7.53 7.05 21.68
N PHE A 16 6.55 6.17 21.91
CA PHE A 16 6.55 5.27 23.06
C PHE A 16 7.76 4.32 23.04
N ALA A 17 8.07 3.70 21.90
CA ALA A 17 9.20 2.79 21.77
C ALA A 17 10.54 3.50 22.08
N GLN A 18 10.74 4.70 21.54
CA GLN A 18 11.92 5.53 21.82
C GLN A 18 12.02 5.92 23.30
N ALA A 19 10.90 6.34 23.91
CA ALA A 19 10.86 6.70 25.33
C ALA A 19 11.19 5.52 26.27
N ASN A 20 11.01 4.29 25.81
CA ASN A 20 11.26 3.06 26.58
C ASN A 20 12.52 2.30 26.15
N ALA A 21 13.39 2.91 25.33
CA ALA A 21 14.61 2.28 24.80
C ALA A 21 14.35 0.94 24.07
N LEU A 22 13.21 0.85 23.37
CA LEU A 22 12.82 -0.29 22.54
C LEU A 22 13.27 -0.04 21.09
N ASP A 23 14.58 0.04 20.87
CA ASP A 23 15.15 0.51 19.59
C ASP A 23 14.73 -0.35 18.39
N ALA A 24 14.72 -1.68 18.54
CA ALA A 24 14.28 -2.59 17.48
C ALA A 24 12.79 -2.40 17.12
N LEU A 25 11.95 -2.05 18.10
CA LEU A 25 10.54 -1.76 17.85
C LEU A 25 10.37 -0.41 17.14
N ALA A 26 11.14 0.60 17.53
CA ALA A 26 11.14 1.90 16.85
C ALA A 26 11.57 1.78 15.37
N GLU A 27 12.58 0.96 15.07
CA GLU A 27 13.03 0.67 13.70
C GLU A 27 11.94 -0.02 12.87
N GLN A 28 11.27 -1.05 13.42
CA GLN A 28 10.15 -1.71 12.74
C GLN A 28 8.97 -0.77 12.49
N LEU A 29 8.70 0.16 13.42
CA LEU A 29 7.65 1.15 13.26
C LEU A 29 7.99 2.21 12.20
N ASP A 30 9.27 2.48 11.94
CA ASP A 30 9.70 3.32 10.81
C ASP A 30 9.47 2.65 9.46
N GLU A 31 9.79 1.37 9.33
CA GLU A 31 9.45 0.60 8.12
C GLU A 31 7.93 0.52 7.89
N ALA A 32 7.15 0.28 8.96
CA ALA A 32 5.70 0.20 8.87
C ALA A 32 5.05 1.53 8.40
N GLN A 33 5.57 2.68 8.86
CA GLN A 33 5.12 3.99 8.40
C GLN A 33 5.37 4.18 6.90
N LEU A 34 6.57 3.83 6.42
CA LEU A 34 6.90 3.95 5.00
C LEU A 34 5.96 3.12 4.12
N VAL A 35 5.66 1.88 4.52
CA VAL A 35 4.72 1.02 3.79
C VAL A 35 3.31 1.61 3.81
N ALA A 36 2.83 2.07 4.97
CA ALA A 36 1.51 2.67 5.09
C ALA A 36 1.36 3.92 4.22
N GLU A 37 2.37 4.80 4.18
CA GLU A 37 2.38 5.98 3.31
C GLU A 37 2.31 5.61 1.82
N VAL A 38 3.07 4.60 1.39
CA VAL A 38 3.06 4.12 0.00
C VAL A 38 1.71 3.52 -0.37
N GLU A 39 1.13 2.70 0.49
CA GLU A 39 -0.19 2.09 0.26
C GLU A 39 -1.30 3.13 0.23
N MET A 40 -1.26 4.11 1.13
CA MET A 40 -2.24 5.21 1.15
C MET A 40 -2.12 6.12 -0.07
N ALA A 41 -0.90 6.42 -0.52
CA ALA A 41 -0.68 7.16 -1.76
C ALA A 41 -1.16 6.36 -3.00
N SER A 42 -1.03 5.03 -2.96
CA SER A 42 -1.50 4.14 -4.02
C SER A 42 -3.03 4.03 -4.04
N ASP A 43 -3.69 3.97 -2.88
CA ASP A 43 -5.15 3.98 -2.76
C ASP A 43 -5.75 5.32 -3.25
N ALA A 44 -5.06 6.44 -2.99
CA ALA A 44 -5.42 7.74 -3.56
C ALA A 44 -5.32 7.80 -5.10
N GLY A 45 -4.44 6.98 -5.71
CA GLY A 45 -4.31 6.83 -7.15
C GLY A 45 -5.35 5.90 -7.80
N GLY A 46 -6.05 5.09 -7.01
CA GLY A 46 -7.02 4.08 -7.47
C GLY A 46 -8.36 4.63 -7.95
N ASN A 47 -8.71 5.89 -7.64
CA ASN A 47 -9.98 6.51 -8.04
C ASN A 47 -9.90 7.28 -9.37
N GLY A 48 -8.83 7.13 -10.15
CA GLY A 48 -8.55 8.02 -11.28
C GLY A 48 -7.94 7.42 -12.54
N ILE A 49 -7.71 6.11 -12.64
CA ILE A 49 -7.26 5.51 -13.91
C ILE A 49 -8.05 4.24 -14.21
N GLY A 50 -9.16 4.45 -14.93
CA GLY A 50 -9.87 3.39 -15.62
C GLY A 50 -9.00 2.77 -16.70
N LEU A 51 -8.09 1.87 -16.33
CA LEU A 51 -7.50 0.93 -17.27
C LEU A 51 -8.50 -0.18 -17.54
N ARG A 52 -9.54 0.18 -18.30
CA ARG A 52 -10.31 -0.73 -19.15
C ARG A 52 -9.38 -1.23 -20.27
N GLY A 53 -8.34 -1.98 -19.93
CA GLY A 53 -7.63 -2.84 -20.87
C GLY A 53 -8.45 -4.13 -20.94
N GLY A 54 -9.43 -4.22 -21.83
CA GLY A 54 -9.08 -4.56 -23.20
C GLY A 54 -9.03 -6.09 -23.30
N GLN A 55 -10.21 -6.69 -23.22
CA GLN A 55 -10.50 -8.08 -23.55
C GLN A 55 -9.90 -8.44 -24.92
N PHE A 56 -8.69 -9.02 -24.92
CA PHE A 56 -8.12 -9.62 -26.12
C PHE A 56 -8.73 -11.02 -26.30
N ARG A 57 -9.80 -11.06 -27.10
CA ARG A 57 -10.15 -12.25 -27.89
C ARG A 57 -8.99 -12.51 -28.87
N SER A 58 -8.23 -13.57 -28.64
CA SER A 58 -7.34 -14.19 -29.62
C SER A 58 -7.22 -15.67 -29.26
N GLY A 59 -7.46 -16.66 -30.13
CA GLY A 59 -7.84 -16.67 -31.53
C GLY A 59 -8.53 -18.01 -31.84
N ARG A 60 -9.47 -17.99 -32.78
CA ARG A 60 -10.18 -19.18 -33.26
C ARG A 60 -9.24 -19.94 -34.19
N VAL A 61 -8.77 -21.13 -33.80
CA VAL A 61 -8.09 -22.03 -34.74
C VAL A 61 -9.16 -22.76 -35.55
N SER A 62 -9.29 -22.39 -36.82
CA SER A 62 -9.99 -23.19 -37.83
C SER A 62 -8.91 -23.76 -38.73
N GLY A 63 -8.53 -25.01 -38.45
CA GLY A 63 -7.70 -25.81 -39.35
C GLY A 63 -8.57 -26.90 -39.95
N THR A 64 -9.03 -26.67 -41.19
CA THR A 64 -9.56 -27.70 -42.08
C THR A 64 -8.48 -28.01 -43.11
N ALA A 65 -8.02 -29.26 -43.15
CA ALA A 65 -7.39 -29.89 -44.31
C ALA A 65 -7.65 -31.39 -44.22
#